data_AF-A0A7S6MKF9-F1
#
_entry.id   AF-A0A7S6MKF9-F1
#
_cell.length_a   1.000
_cell.length_b   1.000
_cell.length_c   1.000
_cell.angle_alpha   90.00
_cell.angle_beta   90.00
_cell.angle_gamma   90.00
#
_symmetry.space_group_name_H-M   'P 1'
#
loop_
_entity.id
_entity.type
_entity.pdbx_description
1 polymer ?
#
loop_
_entity_poly.entity_id
_entity_poly.type
_entity_poly.pdbx_seq_one_letter_code
_entity_poly.pdbx_strand_id
1 'polypeptide(L)'
;MYTVELYVKIRRAVMVEGRSEREVARYFGIHRKTVKKMCQYAAPPGYRRKREPVSPKLAPFTGIIDAILEADKQVHVKQRHTAIRILERLREEHGFTGGYTIVRNYVNKAAIRQKEMFMPLVHLPGHAQVDFGEADGYIGGKLVRFHYFCLDMPHSDGCFVKAYPTEDTESFLDGHVAAFAFLGGIPQSILYDNTKIAVAKILGDGKRQRTKAFSELQSHYLFEDKFGRPAKGNDKGKVEGMVGYSRRHFMVPLPIAADFNALNAKLLDGCIKRQQAKLRGQTETIAERMKRDTAALMALPAVAFDACHKISTRVSSLSLVRYRSNDYSVPTQYGHWEVLVKGYVDRVEICLGTDTIARHARSYGREEFIYNPLHYLALLEQKPRALDQAAPLQDWVLPEVFDRLRRVLEVRMERRGRKEYIQILRLLENFSLAQVEQAIKQAMGFGTIGFDAIKHLILCAIEQRPAKLDLMLYPYLPRASVKSTEPRSYLSLLQGFKSSQSTEVRYD
;
A
#
# COMPACT_ATOMS: atom_id res chain seq x y z
N MET A 1 49.20 25.98 -25.75
CA MET A 1 48.01 26.79 -26.13
C MET A 1 48.17 28.14 -25.43
N TYR A 2 48.14 29.26 -26.15
CA TYR A 2 48.36 30.58 -25.52
C TYR A 2 47.15 30.99 -24.67
N THR A 3 47.39 31.56 -23.49
CA THR A 3 46.34 31.98 -22.55
C THR A 3 45.59 33.22 -23.04
N VAL A 4 44.34 33.39 -22.58
CA VAL A 4 43.52 34.57 -22.90
C VAL A 4 44.18 35.85 -22.37
N GLU A 5 44.88 35.78 -21.24
CA GLU A 5 45.65 36.90 -20.67
C GLU A 5 46.75 37.41 -21.61
N LEU A 6 47.43 36.50 -22.32
CA LEU A 6 48.45 36.87 -23.31
C LEU A 6 47.80 37.58 -24.51
N TYR A 7 46.61 37.16 -24.94
CA TYR A 7 45.84 37.84 -26.00
C TYR A 7 45.48 39.27 -25.60
N VAL A 8 45.07 39.49 -24.34
CA VAL A 8 44.73 40.82 -23.82
C VAL A 8 45.95 41.75 -23.87
N LYS A 9 47.10 41.30 -23.35
CA LYS A 9 48.33 42.10 -23.31
C LYS A 9 48.80 42.48 -24.72
N ILE A 10 48.77 41.53 -25.66
CA ILE A 10 49.18 41.75 -27.05
C ILE A 10 48.22 42.68 -27.78
N ARG A 11 46.91 42.50 -27.64
CA ARG A 11 45.93 43.38 -28.29
C ARG A 11 45.99 44.79 -27.74
N ARG A 12 46.16 44.96 -26.42
CA ARG A 12 46.31 46.30 -25.83
C ARG A 12 47.55 47.00 -26.37
N ALA A 13 48.68 46.29 -26.43
CA ALA A 13 49.92 46.84 -26.97
C ALA A 13 49.80 47.25 -28.45
N VAL A 14 49.10 46.48 -29.29
CA VAL A 14 48.97 46.79 -30.73
C VAL A 14 47.84 47.78 -31.04
N MET A 15 46.66 47.62 -30.43
CA MET A 15 45.43 48.34 -30.81
C MET A 15 45.17 49.59 -29.98
N VAL A 16 45.67 49.64 -28.73
CA VAL A 16 45.43 50.78 -27.82
C VAL A 16 46.70 51.62 -27.69
N GLU A 17 47.84 50.98 -27.47
CA GLU A 17 49.13 51.67 -27.31
C GLU A 17 49.81 52.01 -28.64
N GLY A 18 49.23 51.60 -29.78
CA GLY A 18 49.71 51.93 -31.12
C GLY A 18 51.07 51.30 -31.50
N ARG A 19 51.56 50.32 -30.73
CA ARG A 19 52.86 49.69 -31.00
C ARG A 19 52.79 48.80 -32.22
N SER A 20 53.88 48.77 -32.99
CA SER A 20 53.94 47.92 -34.19
C SER A 20 53.91 46.43 -33.82
N GLU A 21 53.27 45.60 -34.65
CA GLU A 21 53.27 44.14 -34.45
C GLU A 21 54.68 43.54 -34.29
N ARG A 22 55.70 44.16 -34.90
CA ARG A 22 57.12 43.73 -34.82
C ARG A 22 57.77 44.03 -33.48
N GLU A 23 57.34 45.11 -32.83
CA GLU A 23 57.82 45.51 -31.52
C GLU A 23 57.18 44.64 -30.44
N VAL A 24 55.86 44.44 -30.54
CA VAL A 24 55.10 43.55 -29.65
C VAL A 24 55.58 42.09 -29.77
N ALA A 25 55.89 41.63 -30.98
CA ALA A 25 56.48 40.30 -31.19
C ALA A 25 57.82 40.11 -30.45
N ARG A 26 58.70 41.12 -30.47
CA ARG A 26 59.99 41.09 -29.75
C ARG A 26 59.80 41.16 -28.25
N TYR A 27 58.94 42.06 -27.77
CA TYR A 27 58.70 42.27 -26.35
C TYR A 27 58.09 41.03 -25.65
N PHE A 28 57.13 40.36 -26.30
CA PHE A 28 56.48 39.17 -25.74
C PHE A 28 57.13 37.84 -26.16
N GLY A 29 58.24 37.85 -26.89
CA GLY A 29 58.97 36.64 -27.30
C GLY A 29 58.16 35.71 -28.22
N ILE A 30 57.25 36.24 -29.04
CA ILE A 30 56.36 35.45 -29.90
C ILE A 30 56.49 35.82 -31.37
N HIS A 31 56.30 34.83 -32.23
CA HIS A 31 56.43 35.03 -33.68
C HIS A 31 55.41 36.07 -34.19
N ARG A 32 55.82 37.00 -35.06
CA ARG A 32 54.97 38.08 -35.61
C ARG A 32 53.66 37.56 -36.21
N LYS A 33 53.68 36.43 -36.92
CA LYS A 33 52.46 35.80 -37.47
C LYS A 33 51.46 35.39 -36.37
N THR A 34 51.94 35.10 -35.16
CA THR A 34 51.12 34.78 -33.99
C THR A 34 50.50 36.04 -33.39
N VAL A 35 51.27 37.14 -33.27
CA VAL A 35 50.74 38.48 -32.91
C VAL A 35 49.63 38.92 -33.86
N LYS A 36 49.88 38.79 -35.18
CA LYS A 36 48.89 39.10 -36.22
C LYS A 36 47.62 38.27 -36.08
N LYS A 37 47.75 36.95 -35.82
CA LYS A 37 46.60 36.07 -35.54
C LYS A 37 45.86 36.47 -34.25
N MET A 38 46.58 36.83 -33.19
CA MET A 38 46.00 37.27 -31.91
C MET A 38 45.21 38.57 -32.04
N CYS A 39 45.63 39.46 -32.93
CA CYS A 39 44.93 40.70 -33.26
C CYS A 39 43.74 40.49 -34.20
N GLN A 40 43.83 39.52 -35.13
CA GLN A 40 42.78 39.26 -36.13
C GLN A 40 41.61 38.41 -35.62
N TYR A 41 41.85 37.43 -34.74
CA TYR A 41 40.80 36.51 -34.28
C TYR A 41 40.33 36.87 -32.87
N ALA A 42 39.02 36.95 -32.64
CA ALA A 42 38.40 37.33 -31.36
C ALA A 42 38.77 36.42 -30.17
N ALA A 43 39.09 35.15 -30.42
CA ALA A 43 39.62 34.20 -29.44
C ALA A 43 40.73 33.36 -30.08
N PRO A 44 41.60 32.68 -29.31
CA PRO A 44 42.59 31.78 -29.88
C PRO A 44 41.88 30.78 -30.80
N PRO A 45 42.23 30.70 -32.10
CA PRO A 45 41.66 29.69 -32.96
C PRO A 45 42.14 28.35 -32.41
N GLY A 46 41.28 27.67 -31.66
CA GLY A 46 41.48 26.28 -31.27
C GLY A 46 41.69 25.45 -32.52
N TYR A 47 42.20 24.22 -32.36
CA TYR A 47 42.35 23.31 -33.48
C TYR A 47 41.01 23.14 -34.21
N ARG A 48 40.88 23.78 -35.37
CA ARG A 48 39.69 23.71 -36.24
C ARG A 48 40.00 22.75 -37.37
N ARG A 49 39.44 21.55 -37.33
CA ARG A 49 39.47 20.64 -38.48
C ARG A 49 38.58 21.23 -39.57
N LYS A 50 39.16 21.48 -40.76
CA LYS A 50 38.44 22.00 -41.93
C LYS A 50 37.59 20.96 -42.66
N ARG A 51 37.82 19.67 -42.40
CA ARG A 51 37.10 18.55 -43.04
C ARG A 51 36.71 17.54 -41.97
N GLU A 52 35.55 16.93 -42.15
CA GLU A 52 35.17 15.76 -41.35
C GLU A 52 36.19 14.64 -41.55
N PRO A 53 36.53 13.86 -40.50
CA PRO A 53 37.42 12.73 -40.65
C PRO A 53 36.74 11.64 -41.49
N VAL A 54 37.07 11.59 -42.78
CA VAL A 54 36.72 10.48 -43.66
C VAL A 54 37.58 9.29 -43.25
N SER A 55 36.96 8.15 -42.99
CA SER A 55 37.68 6.88 -42.77
C SER A 55 37.69 6.10 -44.10
N PRO A 56 38.73 6.22 -44.94
CA PRO A 56 38.71 5.70 -46.30
C PRO A 56 38.52 4.18 -46.33
N LYS A 57 39.03 3.50 -45.30
CA LYS A 57 38.92 2.04 -45.14
C LYS A 57 37.51 1.57 -44.79
N LEU A 58 36.69 2.40 -44.11
CA LEU A 58 35.34 2.01 -43.70
C LEU A 58 34.27 2.44 -44.72
N ALA A 59 34.53 3.49 -45.50
CA ALA A 59 33.56 4.06 -46.44
C ALA A 59 32.84 3.00 -47.32
N PRO A 60 33.53 2.01 -47.92
CA PRO A 60 32.88 0.98 -48.74
C PRO A 60 31.95 0.03 -47.97
N PHE A 61 32.12 -0.08 -46.65
CA PHE A 61 31.43 -1.04 -45.78
C PHE A 61 30.32 -0.41 -44.93
N THR A 62 30.15 0.92 -45.00
CA THR A 62 29.16 1.65 -44.21
C THR A 62 27.72 1.18 -44.47
N GLY A 63 27.34 0.96 -45.73
CA GLY A 63 26.02 0.44 -46.09
C GLY A 63 25.73 -0.97 -45.57
N ILE A 64 26.77 -1.82 -45.45
CA ILE A 64 26.64 -3.17 -44.86
C ILE A 64 26.39 -3.05 -43.35
N ILE A 65 27.13 -2.16 -42.66
CA ILE A 65 26.92 -1.92 -41.23
C ILE A 65 25.51 -1.38 -40.98
N ASP A 66 25.03 -0.45 -41.81
CA ASP A 66 23.68 0.10 -41.67
C ASP A 66 22.59 -0.97 -41.91
N ALA A 67 22.78 -1.88 -42.88
CA ALA A 67 21.87 -3.00 -43.10
C ALA A 67 21.84 -3.99 -41.93
N ILE A 68 23.00 -4.30 -41.33
CA ILE A 68 23.08 -5.14 -40.12
C ILE A 68 22.34 -4.47 -38.95
N LEU A 69 22.58 -3.17 -38.74
CA LEU A 69 21.93 -2.41 -37.66
C LEU A 69 20.41 -2.27 -37.88
N GLU A 70 19.94 -2.21 -39.13
CA GLU A 70 18.51 -2.20 -39.44
C GLU A 70 17.85 -3.55 -39.16
N ALA A 71 18.51 -4.65 -39.58
CA ALA A 71 18.06 -6.01 -39.28
C ALA A 71 18.00 -6.29 -37.77
N ASP A 72 18.96 -5.76 -37.01
CA ASP A 72 19.03 -5.89 -35.55
C ASP A 72 17.78 -5.33 -34.82
N LYS A 73 17.04 -4.41 -35.46
CA LYS A 73 15.80 -3.86 -34.87
C LYS A 73 14.70 -4.91 -34.75
N GLN A 74 14.68 -5.89 -35.66
CA GLN A 74 13.62 -6.91 -35.74
C GLN A 74 13.89 -8.13 -34.87
N VAL A 75 15.07 -8.22 -34.25
CA VAL A 75 15.47 -9.35 -33.40
C VAL A 75 15.53 -8.94 -31.93
N HIS A 76 15.49 -9.95 -31.05
CA HIS A 76 15.54 -9.77 -29.61
C HIS A 76 16.82 -9.04 -29.17
N VAL A 77 16.76 -8.19 -28.14
CA VAL A 77 17.88 -7.31 -27.71
C VAL A 77 19.17 -8.09 -27.44
N LYS A 78 19.06 -9.29 -26.88
CA LYS A 78 20.23 -10.18 -26.60
C LYS A 78 20.87 -10.80 -27.84
N GLN A 79 20.23 -10.71 -29.00
CA GLN A 79 20.70 -11.26 -30.28
C GLN A 79 21.23 -10.18 -31.23
N ARG A 80 21.19 -8.90 -30.83
CA ARG A 80 21.72 -7.79 -31.61
C ARG A 80 23.24 -7.83 -31.66
N HIS A 81 23.81 -7.41 -32.77
CA HIS A 81 25.25 -7.49 -33.00
C HIS A 81 25.99 -6.46 -32.14
N THR A 82 27.06 -6.90 -31.47
CA THR A 82 28.02 -5.98 -30.85
C THR A 82 28.93 -5.37 -31.91
N ALA A 83 29.56 -4.23 -31.62
CA ALA A 83 30.54 -3.62 -32.55
C ALA A 83 31.72 -4.57 -32.87
N ILE A 84 32.04 -5.51 -31.97
CA ILE A 84 33.03 -6.57 -32.20
C ILE A 84 32.46 -7.60 -33.18
N ARG A 85 31.23 -8.06 -32.98
CA ARG A 85 30.59 -9.01 -33.90
C ARG A 85 30.42 -8.43 -35.31
N ILE A 86 30.10 -7.14 -35.43
CA ILE A 86 30.04 -6.44 -36.72
C ILE A 86 31.44 -6.41 -37.37
N LEU A 87 32.51 -6.19 -36.60
CA LEU A 87 33.88 -6.23 -37.13
C LEU A 87 34.27 -7.62 -37.65
N GLU A 88 33.94 -8.68 -36.92
CA GLU A 88 34.19 -10.07 -37.32
C GLU A 88 33.48 -10.39 -38.63
N ARG A 89 32.19 -10.09 -38.72
CA ARG A 89 31.40 -10.30 -39.95
C ARG A 89 31.94 -9.51 -41.13
N LEU A 90 32.36 -8.26 -40.92
CA LEU A 90 32.99 -7.47 -41.99
C LEU A 90 34.31 -8.08 -42.47
N ARG A 91 35.07 -8.76 -41.60
CA ARG A 91 36.32 -9.45 -41.97
C ARG A 91 36.05 -10.75 -42.70
N GLU A 92 35.19 -11.59 -42.13
CA GLU A 92 34.86 -12.94 -42.60
C GLU A 92 34.07 -12.91 -43.92
N GLU A 93 33.05 -12.05 -44.01
CA GLU A 93 32.08 -12.03 -45.11
C GLU A 93 32.45 -11.02 -46.22
N HIS A 94 33.22 -9.98 -45.89
CA HIS A 94 33.45 -8.85 -46.79
C HIS A 94 34.92 -8.39 -46.93
N GLY A 95 35.88 -9.07 -46.31
CA GLY A 95 37.31 -8.79 -46.49
C GLY A 95 37.79 -7.47 -45.88
N PHE A 96 37.14 -6.95 -44.83
CA PHE A 96 37.49 -5.68 -44.20
C PHE A 96 38.85 -5.71 -43.46
N THR A 97 39.80 -4.88 -43.86
CA THR A 97 41.15 -4.80 -43.25
C THR A 97 41.33 -3.67 -42.23
N GLY A 98 40.24 -3.02 -41.82
CA GLY A 98 40.27 -1.92 -40.87
C GLY A 98 40.33 -2.35 -39.39
N GLY A 99 40.54 -1.36 -38.52
CA GLY A 99 40.61 -1.54 -37.07
C GLY A 99 39.26 -1.37 -36.36
N TYR A 100 39.12 -2.03 -35.22
CA TYR A 100 37.93 -1.99 -34.36
C TYR A 100 37.43 -0.58 -34.06
N THR A 101 38.33 0.36 -33.76
CA THR A 101 37.99 1.74 -33.38
C THR A 101 37.14 2.46 -34.44
N ILE A 102 37.37 2.17 -35.72
CA ILE A 102 36.65 2.82 -36.82
C ILE A 102 35.22 2.29 -36.92
N VAL A 103 35.04 0.96 -36.80
CA VAL A 103 33.73 0.30 -36.75
C VAL A 103 32.97 0.72 -35.50
N ARG A 104 33.60 0.67 -34.33
CA ARG A 104 33.00 1.11 -33.05
C ARG A 104 32.52 2.55 -33.10
N ASN A 105 33.33 3.46 -33.64
CA ASN A 105 32.94 4.88 -33.74
C ASN A 105 31.76 5.08 -34.71
N TYR A 106 31.72 4.31 -35.80
CA TYR A 106 30.60 4.36 -36.74
C TYR A 106 29.32 3.80 -36.12
N VAL A 107 29.37 2.61 -35.51
CA VAL A 107 28.25 1.99 -34.79
C VAL A 107 27.74 2.90 -33.66
N ASN A 108 28.64 3.51 -32.88
CA ASN A 108 28.25 4.46 -31.84
C ASN A 108 27.58 5.71 -32.42
N LYS A 109 28.09 6.25 -33.54
CA LYS A 109 27.46 7.40 -34.21
C LYS A 109 26.10 7.04 -34.79
N ALA A 110 25.96 5.86 -35.39
CA ALA A 110 24.69 5.33 -35.88
C ALA A 110 23.70 5.16 -34.71
N ALA A 111 24.14 4.58 -33.60
CA ALA A 111 23.33 4.45 -32.39
C ALA A 111 22.89 5.81 -31.84
N ILE A 112 23.77 6.83 -31.84
CA ILE A 112 23.41 8.21 -31.43
C ILE A 112 22.39 8.83 -32.38
N ARG A 113 22.56 8.67 -33.70
CA ARG A 113 21.59 9.16 -34.71
C ARG A 113 20.23 8.49 -34.62
N GLN A 114 20.22 7.23 -34.17
CA GLN A 114 19.01 6.45 -33.96
C GLN A 114 18.40 6.66 -32.58
N LYS A 115 19.05 7.41 -31.67
CA LYS A 115 18.40 7.80 -30.41
C LYS A 115 17.24 8.72 -30.75
N GLU A 116 16.06 8.31 -30.32
CA GLU A 116 14.85 9.11 -30.47
C GLU A 116 15.06 10.46 -29.79
N MET A 117 14.67 11.53 -30.49
CA MET A 117 14.59 12.86 -29.90
C MET A 117 13.19 13.07 -29.37
N PHE A 118 13.07 13.48 -28.12
CA PHE A 118 11.78 13.75 -27.49
C PHE A 118 11.37 15.20 -27.70
N MET A 119 10.08 15.41 -27.99
CA MET A 119 9.51 16.75 -28.10
C MET A 119 9.12 17.26 -26.71
N PRO A 120 9.49 18.50 -26.34
CA PRO A 120 9.00 19.13 -25.11
C PRO A 120 7.46 19.19 -25.13
N LEU A 121 6.82 18.68 -24.08
CA LEU A 121 5.38 18.70 -23.93
C LEU A 121 4.95 19.90 -23.10
N VAL A 122 3.85 20.55 -23.50
CA VAL A 122 3.16 21.56 -22.70
C VAL A 122 2.01 20.88 -21.96
N HIS A 123 1.94 21.07 -20.66
CA HIS A 123 0.89 20.51 -19.81
C HIS A 123 -0.05 21.63 -19.35
N LEU A 124 -1.32 21.51 -19.72
CA LEU A 124 -2.35 22.43 -19.28
C LEU A 124 -2.68 22.19 -17.79
N PRO A 125 -3.13 23.20 -17.04
CA PRO A 125 -3.59 23.03 -15.68
C PRO A 125 -4.80 22.09 -15.59
N GLY A 126 -4.96 21.41 -14.46
CA GLY A 126 -6.14 20.57 -14.18
C GLY A 126 -6.11 19.18 -14.81
N HIS A 127 -5.01 18.80 -15.47
CA HIS A 127 -4.79 17.45 -15.99
C HIS A 127 -3.76 16.71 -15.15
N ALA A 128 -4.07 15.47 -14.77
CA ALA A 128 -3.22 14.66 -13.92
C ALA A 128 -2.67 13.45 -14.67
N GLN A 129 -1.70 12.81 -14.05
CA GLN A 129 -1.18 11.53 -14.48
C GLN A 129 -1.01 10.64 -13.24
N VAL A 130 -1.32 9.35 -13.38
CA VAL A 130 -1.27 8.39 -12.27
C VAL A 130 -0.34 7.22 -12.59
N ASP A 131 0.39 6.79 -11.57
CA ASP A 131 1.14 5.53 -11.58
C ASP A 131 1.11 4.82 -10.25
N PHE A 132 1.55 3.56 -10.29
CA PHE A 132 2.07 2.86 -9.14
C PHE A 132 3.58 2.72 -9.22
N GLY A 133 4.23 2.81 -8.07
CA GLY A 133 5.61 2.39 -7.90
C GLY A 133 5.73 1.36 -6.79
N GLU A 134 6.90 0.72 -6.73
CA GLU A 134 7.25 -0.24 -5.69
C GLU A 134 8.45 0.27 -4.88
N ALA A 135 8.43 0.01 -3.58
CA ALA A 135 9.51 0.33 -2.66
C ALA A 135 9.57 -0.68 -1.51
N ASP A 136 10.73 -0.75 -0.87
CA ASP A 136 10.92 -1.53 0.36
C ASP A 136 10.93 -0.56 1.56
N GLY A 137 10.47 -1.01 2.72
CA GLY A 137 10.49 -0.23 3.96
C GLY A 137 10.27 -1.09 5.20
N TYR A 138 10.59 -0.57 6.37
CA TYR A 138 10.34 -1.23 7.65
C TYR A 138 8.98 -0.80 8.21
N ILE A 139 7.97 -1.68 8.09
CA ILE A 139 6.61 -1.46 8.57
C ILE A 139 6.33 -2.43 9.70
N GLY A 140 5.95 -1.93 10.88
CA GLY A 140 5.75 -2.75 12.07
C GLY A 140 7.01 -3.53 12.47
N GLY A 141 8.18 -2.96 12.20
CA GLY A 141 9.49 -3.59 12.46
C GLY A 141 9.92 -4.65 11.44
N LYS A 142 9.12 -4.94 10.40
CA LYS A 142 9.45 -5.93 9.36
C LYS A 142 9.80 -5.24 8.05
N LEU A 143 10.82 -5.76 7.35
CA LEU A 143 11.13 -5.32 5.99
C LEU A 143 10.05 -5.87 5.04
N VAL A 144 9.29 -4.96 4.42
CA VAL A 144 8.16 -5.28 3.54
C VAL A 144 8.34 -4.53 2.23
N ARG A 145 8.13 -5.24 1.12
CA ARG A 145 7.91 -4.60 -0.18
C ARG A 145 6.47 -4.14 -0.25
N PHE A 146 6.27 -2.86 -0.56
CA PHE A 146 4.96 -2.25 -0.68
C PHE A 146 4.84 -1.48 -1.99
N HIS A 147 3.61 -1.20 -2.38
CA HIS A 147 3.28 -0.39 -3.54
C HIS A 147 2.89 1.01 -3.10
N TYR A 148 3.09 2.01 -3.94
CA TYR A 148 2.60 3.36 -3.67
C TYR A 148 1.95 3.94 -4.90
N PHE A 149 0.75 4.45 -4.69
CA PHE A 149 0.02 5.27 -5.64
C PHE A 149 0.70 6.63 -5.74
N CYS A 150 0.90 7.11 -6.96
CA CYS A 150 1.42 8.44 -7.24
C CYS A 150 0.51 9.15 -8.23
N LEU A 151 0.01 10.32 -7.84
CA LEU A 151 -0.65 11.26 -8.75
C LEU A 151 0.26 12.48 -8.93
N ASP A 152 0.53 12.83 -10.17
CA ASP A 152 1.29 14.02 -10.58
C ASP A 152 0.36 15.01 -11.29
N MET A 153 0.57 16.30 -11.03
CA MET A 153 -0.01 17.42 -11.76
C MET A 153 1.08 18.05 -12.64
N PRO A 154 1.26 17.61 -13.90
CA PRO A 154 2.45 17.96 -14.68
C PRO A 154 2.65 19.46 -14.94
N HIS A 155 1.58 20.26 -14.87
CA HIS A 155 1.63 21.72 -15.00
C HIS A 155 2.36 22.38 -13.80
N SER A 156 2.00 22.00 -12.56
CA SER A 156 2.61 22.56 -11.34
C SER A 156 3.74 21.73 -10.76
N ASP A 157 3.91 20.47 -11.20
CA ASP A 157 4.78 19.45 -10.57
C ASP A 157 4.38 19.09 -9.12
N GLY A 158 3.13 19.42 -8.75
CA GLY A 158 2.51 19.00 -7.50
C GLY A 158 2.22 17.51 -7.51
N CYS A 159 2.47 16.82 -6.39
CA CYS A 159 2.26 15.39 -6.29
C CYS A 159 1.45 15.00 -5.07
N PHE A 160 0.83 13.84 -5.16
CA PHE A 160 0.26 13.09 -4.06
C PHE A 160 0.79 11.67 -4.08
N VAL A 161 1.21 11.15 -2.93
CA VAL A 161 1.75 9.79 -2.79
C VAL A 161 1.11 9.10 -1.59
N LYS A 162 0.63 7.87 -1.79
CA LYS A 162 0.06 7.03 -0.73
C LYS A 162 0.50 5.58 -0.91
N ALA A 163 1.04 5.00 0.15
CA ALA A 163 1.53 3.63 0.21
C ALA A 163 0.44 2.63 0.61
N TYR A 164 0.56 1.42 0.04
CA TYR A 164 -0.36 0.30 0.14
C TYR A 164 0.41 -1.02 0.22
N PRO A 165 -0.14 -2.03 0.93
CA PRO A 165 0.46 -3.37 0.95
C PRO A 165 0.57 -4.03 -0.44
N THR A 166 -0.38 -3.76 -1.32
CA THR A 166 -0.50 -4.36 -2.66
C THR A 166 -0.97 -3.32 -3.68
N GLU A 167 -0.68 -3.56 -4.96
CA GLU A 167 -1.30 -2.87 -6.08
C GLU A 167 -2.47 -3.72 -6.62
N ASP A 168 -3.67 -3.37 -6.18
CA ASP A 168 -4.93 -4.03 -6.50
C ASP A 168 -6.05 -3.00 -6.74
N THR A 169 -7.26 -3.49 -7.00
CA THR A 169 -8.42 -2.63 -7.25
C THR A 169 -8.71 -1.73 -6.05
N GLU A 170 -8.64 -2.25 -4.84
CA GLU A 170 -8.94 -1.54 -3.59
C GLU A 170 -7.98 -0.34 -3.41
N SER A 171 -6.68 -0.60 -3.50
CA SER A 171 -5.63 0.44 -3.40
C SER A 171 -5.68 1.44 -4.56
N PHE A 172 -6.03 1.00 -5.77
CA PHE A 172 -6.24 1.89 -6.92
C PHE A 172 -7.41 2.85 -6.68
N LEU A 173 -8.56 2.35 -6.24
CA LEU A 173 -9.74 3.17 -5.95
C LEU A 173 -9.47 4.14 -4.78
N ASP A 174 -8.93 3.63 -3.68
CA ASP A 174 -8.62 4.43 -2.47
C ASP A 174 -7.55 5.48 -2.75
N GLY A 175 -6.59 5.19 -3.63
CA GLY A 175 -5.58 6.14 -4.11
C GLY A 175 -6.20 7.36 -4.79
N HIS A 176 -7.19 7.17 -5.66
CA HIS A 176 -7.89 8.27 -6.32
C HIS A 176 -8.73 9.08 -5.34
N VAL A 177 -9.52 8.40 -4.50
CA VAL A 177 -10.37 9.08 -3.50
C VAL A 177 -9.51 9.96 -2.58
N ALA A 178 -8.41 9.40 -2.07
CA ALA A 178 -7.49 10.14 -1.20
C ALA A 178 -6.78 11.29 -1.93
N ALA A 179 -6.39 11.10 -3.20
CA ALA A 179 -5.74 12.14 -3.98
C ALA A 179 -6.69 13.30 -4.31
N PHE A 180 -7.94 13.02 -4.68
CA PHE A 180 -8.94 14.06 -4.97
C PHE A 180 -9.29 14.85 -3.70
N ALA A 181 -9.40 14.17 -2.55
CA ALA A 181 -9.56 14.83 -1.27
C ALA A 181 -8.36 15.73 -0.93
N PHE A 182 -7.13 15.27 -1.18
CA PHE A 182 -5.92 16.07 -0.97
C PHE A 182 -5.84 17.32 -1.86
N LEU A 183 -6.21 17.18 -3.14
CA LEU A 183 -6.25 18.29 -4.08
C LEU A 183 -7.41 19.26 -3.84
N GLY A 184 -8.44 18.84 -3.09
CA GLY A 184 -9.68 19.59 -2.92
C GLY A 184 -10.55 19.65 -4.18
N GLY A 185 -10.32 18.75 -5.14
CA GLY A 185 -10.95 18.77 -6.46
C GLY A 185 -10.55 17.58 -7.32
N ILE A 186 -11.21 17.43 -8.47
CA ILE A 186 -11.03 16.32 -9.40
C ILE A 186 -10.35 16.83 -10.68
N PRO A 187 -9.26 16.20 -11.15
CA PRO A 187 -8.67 16.55 -12.43
C PRO A 187 -9.65 16.37 -13.59
N GLN A 188 -9.58 17.24 -14.59
CA GLN A 188 -10.41 17.15 -15.80
C GLN A 188 -10.11 15.87 -16.60
N SER A 189 -8.83 15.51 -16.68
CA SER A 189 -8.42 14.23 -17.26
C SER A 189 -7.25 13.62 -16.52
N ILE A 190 -7.18 12.29 -16.53
CA ILE A 190 -6.10 11.52 -15.90
C ILE A 190 -5.48 10.58 -16.93
N LEU A 191 -4.15 10.67 -17.09
CA LEU A 191 -3.38 9.75 -17.92
C LEU A 191 -2.93 8.53 -17.11
N TYR A 192 -3.21 7.34 -17.62
CA TYR A 192 -2.83 6.05 -17.06
C TYR A 192 -1.92 5.26 -18.01
N ASP A 193 -1.20 4.30 -17.43
CA ASP A 193 -0.67 3.18 -18.21
C ASP A 193 -1.77 2.12 -18.43
N ASN A 194 -1.57 1.19 -19.36
CA ASN A 194 -2.51 0.11 -19.67
C ASN A 194 -2.45 -1.00 -18.58
N THR A 195 -2.57 -0.62 -17.31
CA THR A 195 -2.59 -1.55 -16.18
C THR A 195 -3.85 -2.42 -16.24
N LYS A 196 -3.73 -3.68 -15.85
CA LYS A 196 -4.87 -4.63 -15.81
C LYS A 196 -5.96 -4.21 -14.81
N ILE A 197 -5.63 -3.31 -13.88
CA ILE A 197 -6.56 -2.79 -12.87
C ILE A 197 -7.54 -1.79 -13.51
N ALA A 198 -7.08 -0.97 -14.45
CA ALA A 198 -7.92 -0.02 -15.18
C ALA A 198 -8.49 -0.60 -16.47
N VAL A 199 -7.71 -1.44 -17.18
CA VAL A 199 -8.06 -2.00 -18.50
C VAL A 199 -8.35 -3.50 -18.40
N ALA A 200 -9.61 -3.88 -18.63
CA ALA A 200 -10.04 -5.27 -18.70
C ALA A 200 -9.66 -5.92 -20.04
N LYS A 201 -9.81 -5.19 -21.15
CA LYS A 201 -9.51 -5.69 -22.51
C LYS A 201 -9.12 -4.54 -23.44
N ILE A 202 -8.18 -4.80 -24.36
CA ILE A 202 -7.86 -3.90 -25.47
C ILE A 202 -8.63 -4.38 -26.70
N LEU A 203 -9.42 -3.49 -27.31
CA LEU A 203 -10.24 -3.76 -28.49
C LEU A 203 -9.45 -3.47 -29.78
N GLY A 204 -9.87 -4.07 -30.90
CA GLY A 204 -9.16 -4.01 -32.18
C GLY A 204 -9.07 -2.63 -32.82
N ASP A 205 -9.92 -1.69 -32.41
CA ASP A 205 -9.91 -0.28 -32.83
C ASP A 205 -9.03 0.61 -31.93
N GLY A 206 -8.30 0.02 -30.98
CA GLY A 206 -7.53 0.74 -29.98
C GLY A 206 -8.36 1.32 -28.84
N LYS A 207 -9.68 1.07 -28.78
CA LYS A 207 -10.47 1.39 -27.57
C LYS A 207 -10.16 0.41 -26.45
N ARG A 208 -10.29 0.86 -25.21
CA ARG A 208 -10.04 0.06 -24.02
C ARG A 208 -11.37 -0.20 -23.33
N GLN A 209 -11.64 -1.47 -23.03
CA GLN A 209 -12.71 -1.85 -22.13
C GLN A 209 -12.19 -1.71 -20.70
N ARG A 210 -12.82 -0.82 -19.93
CA ARG A 210 -12.47 -0.57 -18.53
C ARG A 210 -12.93 -1.72 -17.65
N THR A 211 -12.25 -1.90 -16.51
CA THR A 211 -12.80 -2.75 -15.45
C THR A 211 -14.09 -2.13 -14.90
N LYS A 212 -14.96 -2.95 -14.31
CA LYS A 212 -16.21 -2.48 -13.69
C LYS A 212 -15.93 -1.45 -12.60
N ALA A 213 -14.98 -1.74 -11.72
CA ALA A 213 -14.57 -0.87 -10.63
C ALA A 213 -14.05 0.49 -11.13
N PHE A 214 -13.21 0.50 -12.18
CA PHE A 214 -12.73 1.76 -12.74
C PHE A 214 -13.84 2.57 -13.40
N SER A 215 -14.79 1.89 -14.06
CA SER A 215 -15.96 2.55 -14.65
C SER A 215 -16.87 3.17 -13.57
N GLU A 216 -17.06 2.51 -12.43
CA GLU A 216 -17.81 3.06 -11.29
C GLU A 216 -17.13 4.31 -10.70
N LEU A 217 -15.80 4.26 -10.53
CA LEU A 217 -15.02 5.42 -10.07
C LEU A 217 -15.16 6.61 -11.04
N GLN A 218 -14.99 6.34 -12.33
CA GLN A 218 -15.12 7.35 -13.37
C GLN A 218 -16.54 7.90 -13.44
N SER A 219 -17.58 7.08 -13.29
CA SER A 219 -18.96 7.58 -13.31
C SER A 219 -19.28 8.45 -12.10
N HIS A 220 -18.62 8.23 -10.97
CA HIS A 220 -18.81 9.04 -9.75
C HIS A 220 -18.09 10.39 -9.82
N TYR A 221 -16.88 10.42 -10.39
CA TYR A 221 -16.02 11.61 -10.41
C TYR A 221 -15.94 12.33 -11.77
N LEU A 222 -16.44 11.71 -12.84
CA LEU A 222 -16.62 12.26 -14.19
C LEU A 222 -15.35 12.78 -14.89
N PHE A 223 -14.16 12.35 -14.46
CA PHE A 223 -12.91 12.70 -15.15
C PHE A 223 -12.75 11.93 -16.47
N GLU A 224 -12.11 12.56 -17.45
CA GLU A 224 -11.72 11.91 -18.71
C GLU A 224 -10.50 11.02 -18.47
N ASP A 225 -10.56 9.74 -18.82
CA ASP A 225 -9.39 8.85 -18.76
C ASP A 225 -8.65 8.84 -20.09
N LYS A 226 -7.33 8.93 -20.02
CA LYS A 226 -6.42 8.80 -21.16
C LYS A 226 -5.49 7.64 -20.90
N PHE A 227 -5.24 6.82 -21.91
CA PHE A 227 -4.26 5.72 -21.83
C PHE A 227 -3.10 5.99 -22.76
N GLY A 228 -1.87 5.83 -22.24
CA GLY A 228 -0.65 5.89 -23.03
C GLY A 228 -0.68 4.88 -24.19
N ARG A 229 0.02 5.22 -25.28
CA ARG A 229 0.20 4.31 -26.41
C ARG A 229 1.06 3.11 -25.97
N PRO A 230 0.66 1.86 -26.28
CA PRO A 230 1.47 0.70 -25.97
C PRO A 230 2.90 0.84 -26.51
N ALA A 231 3.90 0.52 -25.68
CA ALA A 231 5.32 0.56 -26.02
C ALA A 231 5.90 1.94 -26.43
N LYS A 232 5.22 3.06 -26.09
CA LYS A 232 5.76 4.42 -26.24
C LYS A 232 5.62 5.22 -24.93
N GLY A 233 6.61 5.08 -24.04
CA GLY A 233 6.67 5.79 -22.74
C GLY A 233 6.77 7.33 -22.85
N ASN A 234 7.00 7.84 -24.06
CA ASN A 234 7.22 9.27 -24.36
C ASN A 234 6.02 10.15 -23.96
N ASP A 235 4.81 9.59 -23.93
CA ASP A 235 3.58 10.30 -23.55
C ASP A 235 3.48 10.51 -22.01
N LYS A 236 4.31 9.82 -21.20
CA LYS A 236 4.26 9.77 -19.71
C LYS A 236 5.55 10.24 -19.01
N GLY A 237 6.46 10.92 -19.72
CA GLY A 237 7.79 11.28 -19.17
C GLY A 237 7.79 12.08 -17.86
N LYS A 238 6.71 12.79 -17.53
CA LYS A 238 6.57 13.52 -16.25
C LYS A 238 6.31 12.60 -15.07
N VAL A 239 5.42 11.62 -15.22
CA VAL A 239 5.18 10.63 -14.16
C VAL A 239 6.34 9.68 -13.96
N GLU A 240 7.06 9.26 -15.00
CA GLU A 240 8.30 8.49 -14.81
C GLU A 240 9.32 9.29 -13.98
N GLY A 241 9.39 10.60 -14.25
CA GLY A 241 10.15 11.55 -13.43
C GLY A 241 9.63 11.65 -11.99
N MET A 242 8.31 11.63 -11.78
CA MET A 242 7.68 11.76 -10.46
C MET A 242 7.81 10.49 -9.63
N VAL A 243 7.61 9.30 -10.19
CA VAL A 243 7.87 8.01 -9.53
C VAL A 243 9.35 7.95 -9.17
N GLY A 244 10.24 8.34 -10.10
CA GLY A 244 11.67 8.45 -9.83
C GLY A 244 12.02 9.48 -8.75
N TYR A 245 11.30 10.61 -8.67
CA TYR A 245 11.45 11.60 -7.60
C TYR A 245 10.98 11.04 -6.26
N SER A 246 9.77 10.49 -6.21
CA SER A 246 9.16 9.91 -5.02
C SER A 246 10.05 8.82 -4.44
N ARG A 247 10.58 7.94 -5.30
CA ARG A 247 11.55 6.92 -4.89
C ARG A 247 12.79 7.53 -4.24
N ARG A 248 13.37 8.60 -4.81
CA ARG A 248 14.61 9.20 -4.31
C ARG A 248 14.43 10.08 -3.08
N HIS A 249 13.24 10.67 -2.88
CA HIS A 249 13.01 11.67 -1.84
C HIS A 249 12.10 11.19 -0.71
N PHE A 250 11.19 10.26 -0.98
CA PHE A 250 10.28 9.71 0.02
C PHE A 250 10.67 8.30 0.47
N MET A 251 11.34 7.53 -0.39
CA MET A 251 11.69 6.13 -0.11
C MET A 251 13.17 5.92 0.23
N VAL A 252 13.96 7.01 0.29
CA VAL A 252 15.39 6.97 0.64
C VAL A 252 15.67 7.99 1.76
N PRO A 253 16.26 7.56 2.89
CA PRO A 253 16.56 6.16 3.26
C PRO A 253 15.28 5.32 3.38
N LEU A 254 15.41 3.99 3.49
CA LEU A 254 14.27 3.08 3.64
C LEU A 254 13.30 3.63 4.70
N PRO A 255 12.02 3.84 4.37
CA PRO A 255 11.08 4.42 5.31
C PRO A 255 10.84 3.46 6.47
N ILE A 256 10.72 4.02 7.68
CA ILE A 256 10.42 3.27 8.90
C ILE A 256 9.12 3.82 9.50
N ALA A 257 8.14 2.94 9.72
CA ALA A 257 6.84 3.29 10.30
C ALA A 257 6.25 2.14 11.12
N ALA A 258 5.37 2.46 12.08
CA ALA A 258 4.65 1.45 12.85
C ALA A 258 3.65 0.68 11.98
N ASP A 259 2.97 1.38 11.07
CA ASP A 259 2.01 0.83 10.13
C ASP A 259 1.92 1.71 8.86
N PHE A 260 1.06 1.33 7.92
CA PHE A 260 0.83 2.10 6.69
C PHE A 260 0.17 3.46 6.93
N ASN A 261 -0.62 3.63 7.99
CA ASN A 261 -1.22 4.92 8.32
C ASN A 261 -0.14 5.94 8.72
N ALA A 262 0.78 5.53 9.58
CA ALA A 262 1.94 6.33 9.99
C ALA A 262 2.88 6.63 8.82
N LEU A 263 3.09 5.67 7.91
CA LEU A 263 3.85 5.92 6.67
C LEU A 263 3.14 6.95 5.79
N ASN A 264 1.83 6.79 5.58
CA ASN A 264 1.04 7.68 4.72
C ASN A 264 0.96 9.11 5.26
N ALA A 265 0.92 9.29 6.59
CA ALA A 265 1.04 10.61 7.19
C ALA A 265 2.38 11.30 6.84
N LYS A 266 3.49 10.56 6.90
CA LYS A 266 4.82 11.08 6.52
C LYS A 266 4.91 11.40 5.02
N LEU A 267 4.32 10.57 4.17
CA LEU A 267 4.28 10.80 2.72
C LEU A 267 3.45 12.04 2.37
N LEU A 268 2.31 12.24 3.05
CA LEU A 268 1.48 13.42 2.92
C LEU A 268 2.24 14.70 3.29
N ASP A 269 2.92 14.68 4.44
CA ASP A 269 3.80 15.78 4.86
C ASP A 269 4.91 16.07 3.84
N GLY A 270 5.47 15.02 3.25
CA GLY A 270 6.45 15.12 2.17
C GLY A 270 5.89 15.81 0.92
N CYS A 271 4.66 15.47 0.53
CA CYS A 271 3.95 16.10 -0.58
C CYS A 271 3.71 17.59 -0.30
N ILE A 272 3.26 17.94 0.91
CA ILE A 272 3.03 19.34 1.33
C ILE A 272 4.35 20.13 1.33
N LYS A 273 5.42 19.56 1.89
CA LYS A 273 6.76 20.20 1.90
C LYS A 273 7.28 20.45 0.49
N ARG A 274 7.07 19.51 -0.45
CA ARG A 274 7.48 19.68 -1.85
C ARG A 274 6.85 20.91 -2.49
N GLN A 275 5.62 21.29 -2.10
CA GLN A 275 4.94 22.45 -2.69
C GLN A 275 5.73 23.76 -2.53
N GLN A 276 6.63 23.85 -1.54
CA GLN A 276 7.49 25.03 -1.33
C GLN A 276 8.69 25.11 -2.29
N ALA A 277 8.98 24.06 -3.05
CA ALA A 277 10.13 24.03 -3.94
C ALA A 277 9.94 24.95 -5.16
N LYS A 278 11.03 25.61 -5.57
CA LYS A 278 11.15 26.30 -6.86
C LYS A 278 12.03 25.46 -7.79
N LEU A 279 11.45 24.99 -8.90
CA LEU A 279 12.16 24.10 -9.83
C LEU A 279 13.01 24.90 -10.82
N ARG A 280 14.03 24.25 -11.39
CA ARG A 280 14.90 24.87 -12.39
C ARG A 280 14.08 25.36 -13.59
N GLY A 281 14.27 26.64 -13.95
CA GLY A 281 13.54 27.27 -15.04
C GLY A 281 12.18 27.85 -14.64
N GLN A 282 11.78 27.74 -13.35
CA GLN A 282 10.58 28.34 -12.80
C GLN A 282 10.94 29.46 -11.82
N THR A 283 10.14 30.53 -11.84
CA THR A 283 10.25 31.66 -10.89
C THR A 283 9.33 31.50 -9.68
N GLU A 284 8.21 30.82 -9.88
CA GLU A 284 7.18 30.50 -8.90
C GLU A 284 7.47 29.15 -8.19
N THR A 285 6.98 29.02 -6.97
CA THR A 285 6.91 27.75 -6.24
C THR A 285 5.92 26.77 -6.88
N ILE A 286 6.01 25.49 -6.53
CA ILE A 286 4.99 24.51 -6.89
C ILE A 286 3.62 24.93 -6.35
N ALA A 287 3.53 25.40 -5.11
CA ALA A 287 2.28 25.87 -4.48
C ALA A 287 1.61 27.01 -5.27
N GLU A 288 2.39 28.00 -5.70
CA GLU A 288 1.89 29.12 -6.51
C GLU A 288 1.34 28.64 -7.86
N ARG A 289 2.05 27.71 -8.52
CA ARG A 289 1.59 27.11 -9.79
C ARG A 289 0.36 26.22 -9.60
N MET A 290 0.28 25.49 -8.48
CA MET A 290 -0.86 24.64 -8.12
C MET A 290 -2.17 25.42 -7.99
N LYS A 291 -2.14 26.74 -7.75
CA LYS A 291 -3.37 27.56 -7.78
C LYS A 291 -4.06 27.50 -9.14
N ARG A 292 -3.29 27.46 -10.23
CA ARG A 292 -3.84 27.32 -11.60
C ARG A 292 -4.43 25.94 -11.84
N ASP A 293 -3.80 24.90 -11.29
CA ASP A 293 -4.35 23.54 -11.32
C ASP A 293 -5.65 23.46 -10.55
N THR A 294 -5.66 23.93 -9.29
CA THR A 294 -6.82 23.91 -8.39
C THR A 294 -8.00 24.66 -8.98
N ALA A 295 -7.76 25.82 -9.62
CA ALA A 295 -8.79 26.59 -10.31
C ALA A 295 -9.39 25.88 -11.53
N ALA A 296 -8.68 24.91 -12.11
CA ALA A 296 -9.15 24.12 -13.24
C ALA A 296 -9.76 22.77 -12.84
N LEU A 297 -9.69 22.38 -11.55
CA LEU A 297 -10.29 21.14 -11.06
C LEU A 297 -11.82 21.24 -11.04
N MET A 298 -12.47 20.09 -11.24
CA MET A 298 -13.90 19.95 -11.00
C MET A 298 -14.17 19.81 -9.50
N ALA A 299 -15.37 20.23 -9.07
CA ALA A 299 -15.77 20.16 -7.67
C ALA A 299 -15.91 18.72 -7.18
N LEU A 300 -15.57 18.48 -5.91
CA LEU A 300 -15.81 17.20 -5.26
C LEU A 300 -17.32 16.97 -5.04
N PRO A 301 -17.84 15.76 -5.27
CA PRO A 301 -19.18 15.41 -4.85
C PRO A 301 -19.29 15.43 -3.32
N ALA A 302 -20.51 15.65 -2.81
CA ALA A 302 -20.77 15.69 -1.37
C ALA A 302 -20.45 14.38 -0.64
N VAL A 303 -20.58 13.25 -1.36
CA VAL A 303 -20.28 11.91 -0.84
C VAL A 303 -19.07 11.35 -1.58
N ALA A 304 -18.08 10.88 -0.81
CA ALA A 304 -16.93 10.20 -1.36
C ALA A 304 -17.32 8.86 -2.01
N PHE A 305 -16.60 8.46 -3.05
CA PHE A 305 -16.80 7.15 -3.67
C PHE A 305 -16.47 6.03 -2.68
N ASP A 306 -17.30 4.99 -2.66
CA ASP A 306 -17.10 3.80 -1.84
C ASP A 306 -15.99 2.93 -2.46
N ALA A 307 -14.73 3.24 -2.12
CA ALA A 307 -13.51 2.61 -2.66
C ALA A 307 -13.30 1.18 -2.13
N CYS A 308 -14.21 0.28 -2.50
CA CYS A 308 -14.15 -1.13 -2.16
C CYS A 308 -14.29 -2.02 -3.38
N HIS A 309 -13.72 -3.21 -3.27
CA HIS A 309 -13.99 -4.32 -4.18
C HIS A 309 -15.18 -5.13 -3.67
N LYS A 310 -16.17 -5.34 -4.53
CA LYS A 310 -17.45 -5.95 -4.19
C LYS A 310 -17.53 -7.36 -4.77
N ILE A 311 -17.76 -8.37 -3.93
CA ILE A 311 -17.93 -9.77 -4.35
C ILE A 311 -19.16 -10.36 -3.66
N SER A 312 -20.06 -10.94 -4.44
CA SER A 312 -21.15 -11.78 -3.91
C SER A 312 -20.62 -13.19 -3.62
N THR A 313 -20.92 -13.70 -2.44
CA THR A 313 -20.46 -15.02 -1.98
C THR A 313 -21.45 -15.58 -0.95
N ARG A 314 -21.19 -16.80 -0.47
CA ARG A 314 -22.07 -17.51 0.47
C ARG A 314 -21.34 -17.81 1.77
N VAL A 315 -22.02 -17.63 2.88
CA VAL A 315 -21.51 -18.02 4.21
C VAL A 315 -21.44 -19.55 4.29
N SER A 316 -20.28 -20.08 4.69
CA SER A 316 -20.07 -21.53 4.84
C SER A 316 -20.78 -22.10 6.08
N SER A 317 -20.78 -23.43 6.21
CA SER A 317 -21.28 -24.13 7.41
C SER A 317 -20.49 -23.82 8.69
N LEU A 318 -19.27 -23.29 8.55
CA LEU A 318 -18.44 -22.84 9.67
C LEU A 318 -18.65 -21.37 10.01
N SER A 319 -19.68 -20.74 9.44
CA SER A 319 -19.97 -19.31 9.57
C SER A 319 -18.84 -18.41 9.11
N LEU A 320 -18.16 -18.81 8.03
CA LEU A 320 -17.03 -18.11 7.43
C LEU A 320 -17.34 -17.69 5.99
N VAL A 321 -16.78 -16.55 5.60
CA VAL A 321 -16.81 -16.01 4.24
C VAL A 321 -15.40 -15.78 3.75
N ARG A 322 -15.09 -16.34 2.59
CA ARG A 322 -13.77 -16.19 1.98
C ARG A 322 -13.66 -14.88 1.19
N TYR A 323 -12.62 -14.10 1.48
CA TYR A 323 -12.25 -12.92 0.72
C TYR A 323 -10.74 -12.83 0.51
N ARG A 324 -10.29 -12.86 -0.75
CA ARG A 324 -8.87 -12.77 -1.15
C ARG A 324 -7.98 -13.75 -0.35
N SER A 325 -8.32 -15.04 -0.43
CA SER A 325 -7.64 -16.18 0.24
C SER A 325 -7.70 -16.24 1.77
N ASN A 326 -8.39 -15.32 2.44
CA ASN A 326 -8.58 -15.35 3.90
C ASN A 326 -10.06 -15.54 4.24
N ASP A 327 -10.34 -16.19 5.36
CA ASP A 327 -11.69 -16.54 5.80
C ASP A 327 -12.11 -15.68 7.01
N TYR A 328 -13.20 -14.94 6.86
CA TYR A 328 -13.70 -14.00 7.86
C TYR A 328 -15.01 -14.51 8.44
N SER A 329 -15.11 -14.52 9.77
CA SER A 329 -16.31 -15.01 10.45
C SER A 329 -17.51 -14.07 10.30
N VAL A 330 -18.70 -14.64 10.36
CA VAL A 330 -20.00 -13.95 10.33
C VAL A 330 -20.84 -14.48 11.48
N PRO A 331 -21.77 -13.73 12.08
CA PRO A 331 -22.68 -14.27 13.08
C PRO A 331 -23.40 -15.52 12.59
N THR A 332 -23.40 -16.57 13.41
CA THR A 332 -23.88 -17.92 13.06
C THR A 332 -25.33 -17.98 12.56
N GLN A 333 -26.16 -17.00 12.90
CA GLN A 333 -27.52 -16.88 12.38
C GLN A 333 -27.60 -16.67 10.85
N TYR A 334 -26.52 -16.20 10.22
CA TYR A 334 -26.44 -15.98 8.77
C TYR A 334 -25.75 -17.14 8.03
N GLY A 335 -25.51 -18.27 8.70
CA GLY A 335 -24.92 -19.46 8.08
C GLY A 335 -25.70 -19.87 6.82
N HIS A 336 -24.99 -20.17 5.73
CA HIS A 336 -25.54 -20.54 4.42
C HIS A 336 -26.24 -19.43 3.62
N TRP A 337 -26.29 -18.18 4.11
CA TRP A 337 -26.92 -17.08 3.38
C TRP A 337 -25.98 -16.52 2.30
N GLU A 338 -26.56 -15.94 1.25
CA GLU A 338 -25.81 -15.14 0.28
C GLU A 338 -25.56 -13.75 0.84
N VAL A 339 -24.32 -13.30 0.72
CA VAL A 339 -23.84 -12.03 1.29
C VAL A 339 -22.97 -11.30 0.28
N LEU A 340 -22.90 -9.98 0.42
CA LEU A 340 -22.00 -9.12 -0.33
C LEU A 340 -20.79 -8.79 0.54
N VAL A 341 -19.60 -9.15 0.08
CA VAL A 341 -18.36 -8.71 0.71
C VAL A 341 -17.90 -7.43 0.04
N LYS A 342 -17.67 -6.40 0.86
CA LYS A 342 -16.95 -5.17 0.50
C LYS A 342 -15.55 -5.22 1.10
N GLY A 343 -14.55 -5.43 0.24
CA GLY A 343 -13.15 -5.35 0.63
C GLY A 343 -12.59 -3.96 0.44
N TYR A 344 -12.14 -3.35 1.53
CA TYR A 344 -11.39 -2.10 1.56
C TYR A 344 -9.90 -2.40 1.77
N VAL A 345 -9.07 -1.35 1.70
CA VAL A 345 -7.64 -1.45 2.01
C VAL A 345 -7.39 -1.82 3.48
N ASP A 346 -8.17 -1.25 4.39
CA ASP A 346 -8.00 -1.37 5.84
C ASP A 346 -8.95 -2.39 6.50
N ARG A 347 -10.09 -2.66 5.86
CA ARG A 347 -11.16 -3.50 6.44
C ARG A 347 -11.90 -4.35 5.43
N VAL A 348 -12.62 -5.35 5.93
CA VAL A 348 -13.60 -6.13 5.18
C VAL A 348 -14.95 -5.97 5.85
N GLU A 349 -15.96 -5.59 5.07
CA GLU A 349 -17.34 -5.52 5.51
C GLU A 349 -18.16 -6.58 4.80
N ILE A 350 -18.95 -7.32 5.57
CA ILE A 350 -19.84 -8.35 5.06
C ILE A 350 -21.26 -7.83 5.25
N CYS A 351 -21.97 -7.70 4.15
CA CYS A 351 -23.28 -7.08 4.07
C CYS A 351 -24.33 -8.09 3.64
N LEU A 352 -25.52 -7.96 4.22
CA LEU A 352 -26.73 -8.61 3.77
C LEU A 352 -27.73 -7.52 3.37
N GLY A 353 -27.97 -7.36 2.07
CA GLY A 353 -28.73 -6.21 1.56
C GLY A 353 -27.99 -4.90 1.89
N THR A 354 -28.66 -4.01 2.64
CA THR A 354 -28.09 -2.73 3.10
C THR A 354 -27.33 -2.83 4.41
N ASP A 355 -27.50 -3.92 5.16
CA ASP A 355 -27.03 -4.01 6.53
C ASP A 355 -25.65 -4.67 6.59
N THR A 356 -24.71 -4.02 7.28
CA THR A 356 -23.39 -4.62 7.57
C THR A 356 -23.51 -5.57 8.75
N ILE A 357 -23.46 -6.88 8.47
CA ILE A 357 -23.62 -7.95 9.47
C ILE A 357 -22.31 -8.32 10.17
N ALA A 358 -21.17 -8.02 9.55
CA ALA A 358 -19.86 -8.20 10.16
C ALA A 358 -18.83 -7.21 9.58
N ARG A 359 -17.89 -6.78 10.41
CA ARG A 359 -16.75 -5.96 10.01
C ARG A 359 -15.47 -6.53 10.63
N HIS A 360 -14.41 -6.60 9.83
CA HIS A 360 -13.10 -7.12 10.23
C HIS A 360 -11.99 -6.20 9.73
N ALA A 361 -10.85 -6.19 10.44
CA ALA A 361 -9.62 -5.65 9.87
C ALA A 361 -9.19 -6.49 8.66
N ARG A 362 -8.65 -5.83 7.63
CA ARG A 362 -8.22 -6.51 6.40
C ARG A 362 -6.93 -7.28 6.63
N SER A 363 -6.93 -8.58 6.31
CA SER A 363 -5.70 -9.36 6.22
C SER A 363 -5.18 -9.44 4.77
N TYR A 364 -3.88 -9.19 4.62
CA TYR A 364 -3.08 -9.39 3.42
C TYR A 364 -2.24 -10.69 3.46
N GLY A 365 -2.42 -11.50 4.51
CA GLY A 365 -1.88 -12.86 4.60
C GLY A 365 -2.57 -13.82 3.64
N ARG A 366 -2.33 -15.12 3.82
CA ARG A 366 -2.95 -16.18 3.03
C ARG A 366 -3.46 -17.28 3.94
N GLU A 367 -4.67 -17.76 3.65
CA GLU A 367 -5.31 -18.88 4.35
C GLU A 367 -5.47 -18.64 5.86
N GLU A 368 -5.55 -17.38 6.26
CA GLU A 368 -5.81 -16.99 7.64
C GLU A 368 -7.31 -17.08 7.96
N PHE A 369 -7.62 -17.51 9.18
CA PHE A 369 -8.96 -17.49 9.74
C PHE A 369 -9.11 -16.32 10.71
N ILE A 370 -9.91 -15.34 10.34
CA ILE A 370 -10.18 -14.14 11.13
C ILE A 370 -11.51 -14.33 11.87
N TYR A 371 -11.40 -14.75 13.12
CA TYR A 371 -12.54 -14.99 13.99
C TYR A 371 -12.90 -13.75 14.82
N ASN A 372 -14.19 -13.47 14.90
CA ASN A 372 -14.78 -12.71 15.98
C ASN A 372 -15.50 -13.71 16.91
N PRO A 373 -15.03 -13.92 18.15
CA PRO A 373 -15.62 -14.88 19.07
C PRO A 373 -17.13 -14.67 19.27
N LEU A 374 -17.60 -13.42 19.25
CA LEU A 374 -19.00 -13.05 19.45
C LEU A 374 -19.93 -13.69 18.42
N HIS A 375 -19.44 -13.94 17.20
CA HIS A 375 -20.25 -14.53 16.13
C HIS A 375 -20.72 -15.96 16.43
N TYR A 376 -20.02 -16.66 17.32
CA TYR A 376 -20.23 -18.08 17.62
C TYR A 376 -20.96 -18.33 18.93
N LEU A 377 -21.16 -17.31 19.78
CA LEU A 377 -21.71 -17.50 21.13
C LEU A 377 -23.14 -18.06 21.12
N ALA A 378 -23.99 -17.62 20.19
CA ALA A 378 -25.34 -18.16 20.01
C ALA A 378 -25.32 -19.68 19.69
N LEU A 379 -24.38 -20.12 18.85
CA LEU A 379 -24.19 -21.54 18.52
C LEU A 379 -23.60 -22.32 19.72
N LEU A 380 -22.68 -21.70 20.46
CA LEU A 380 -22.11 -22.30 21.67
C LEU A 380 -23.15 -22.49 22.77
N GLU A 381 -24.13 -21.61 22.89
CA GLU A 381 -25.22 -21.78 23.87
C GLU A 381 -26.05 -23.04 23.58
N GLN A 382 -26.20 -23.40 22.30
CA GLN A 382 -26.84 -24.66 21.86
C GLN A 382 -25.90 -25.87 22.02
N LYS A 383 -24.59 -25.66 21.85
CA LYS A 383 -23.54 -26.70 21.91
C LYS A 383 -22.48 -26.40 22.97
N PRO A 384 -22.84 -26.34 24.27
CA PRO A 384 -21.93 -25.84 25.32
C PRO A 384 -20.70 -26.73 25.55
N ARG A 385 -20.74 -27.99 25.10
CA ARG A 385 -19.59 -28.91 25.15
C ARG A 385 -18.45 -28.49 24.21
N ALA A 386 -18.73 -27.72 23.18
CA ALA A 386 -17.74 -27.26 22.22
C ALA A 386 -16.90 -26.07 22.72
N LEU A 387 -17.24 -25.48 23.88
CA LEU A 387 -16.58 -24.27 24.42
C LEU A 387 -15.05 -24.40 24.45
N ASP A 388 -14.53 -25.54 24.91
CA ASP A 388 -13.09 -25.78 25.06
C ASP A 388 -12.37 -26.11 23.73
N GLN A 389 -13.12 -26.53 22.72
CA GLN A 389 -12.60 -26.95 21.42
C GLN A 389 -12.86 -25.91 20.32
N ALA A 390 -13.54 -24.81 20.65
CA ALA A 390 -13.93 -23.80 19.70
C ALA A 390 -12.71 -22.96 19.28
N ALA A 391 -12.20 -23.21 18.08
CA ALA A 391 -11.12 -22.43 17.48
C ALA A 391 -11.34 -20.90 17.57
N PRO A 392 -12.56 -20.35 17.38
CA PRO A 392 -12.79 -18.90 17.50
C PRO A 392 -12.51 -18.32 18.90
N LEU A 393 -12.40 -19.14 19.95
CA LEU A 393 -12.20 -18.70 21.33
C LEU A 393 -10.78 -18.94 21.86
N GLN A 394 -9.93 -19.69 21.14
CA GLN A 394 -8.62 -20.11 21.66
C GLN A 394 -7.70 -18.91 21.97
N ASP A 395 -7.68 -17.91 21.10
CA ASP A 395 -6.87 -16.70 21.26
C ASP A 395 -7.66 -15.51 21.86
N TRP A 396 -8.85 -15.78 22.43
CA TRP A 396 -9.68 -14.72 22.98
C TRP A 396 -9.20 -14.31 24.36
N VAL A 397 -8.45 -13.21 24.40
CA VAL A 397 -7.93 -12.64 25.65
C VAL A 397 -9.05 -11.93 26.42
N LEU A 398 -9.47 -12.54 27.53
CA LEU A 398 -10.43 -11.97 28.48
C LEU A 398 -9.76 -11.64 29.81
N PRO A 399 -10.30 -10.68 30.60
CA PRO A 399 -9.82 -10.43 31.95
C PRO A 399 -9.89 -11.69 32.82
N GLU A 400 -8.92 -11.87 33.72
CA GLU A 400 -8.80 -13.05 34.61
C GLU A 400 -10.07 -13.35 35.44
N VAL A 401 -10.90 -12.32 35.67
CA VAL A 401 -12.20 -12.45 36.34
C VAL A 401 -13.14 -13.43 35.61
N PHE A 402 -13.09 -13.49 34.28
CA PHE A 402 -13.90 -14.43 33.48
C PHE A 402 -13.49 -15.87 33.72
N ASP A 403 -12.19 -16.16 33.78
CA ASP A 403 -11.68 -17.51 34.10
C ASP A 403 -12.05 -17.94 35.51
N ARG A 404 -11.93 -17.02 36.48
CA ARG A 404 -12.36 -17.28 37.86
C ARG A 404 -13.85 -17.56 37.93
N LEU A 405 -14.68 -16.74 37.28
CA LEU A 405 -16.13 -16.95 37.20
C LEU A 405 -16.46 -18.31 36.59
N ARG A 406 -15.83 -18.66 35.47
CA ARG A 406 -16.01 -19.95 34.80
C ARG A 406 -15.76 -21.12 35.74
N ARG A 407 -14.63 -21.12 36.46
CA ARG A 407 -14.28 -22.18 37.42
C ARG A 407 -15.32 -22.31 38.53
N VAL A 408 -15.78 -21.18 39.09
CA VAL A 408 -16.78 -21.20 40.16
C VAL A 408 -18.13 -21.72 39.64
N LEU A 409 -18.56 -21.30 38.44
CA LEU A 409 -19.79 -21.79 37.82
C LEU A 409 -19.72 -23.30 37.52
N GLU A 410 -18.60 -23.79 36.99
CA GLU A 410 -18.42 -25.22 36.72
C GLU A 410 -18.40 -26.06 38.00
N VAL A 411 -17.81 -25.57 39.09
CA VAL A 411 -17.82 -26.28 40.39
C VAL A 411 -19.20 -26.27 41.04
N ARG A 412 -19.91 -25.13 41.02
CA ARG A 412 -21.20 -25.00 41.71
C ARG A 412 -22.38 -25.58 40.93
N MET A 413 -22.30 -25.59 39.60
CA MET A 413 -23.45 -25.89 38.73
C MET A 413 -23.14 -26.95 37.67
N GLU A 414 -21.95 -27.56 37.70
CA GLU A 414 -21.50 -28.63 36.81
C GLU A 414 -21.82 -28.32 35.33
N ARG A 415 -22.66 -29.16 34.70
CA ARG A 415 -23.07 -29.04 33.29
C ARG A 415 -23.83 -27.75 32.99
N ARG A 416 -24.58 -27.20 33.96
CA ARG A 416 -25.32 -25.94 33.79
C ARG A 416 -24.38 -24.73 33.85
N GLY A 417 -23.29 -24.83 34.62
CA GLY A 417 -22.30 -23.75 34.78
C GLY A 417 -21.67 -23.31 33.46
N ARG A 418 -21.37 -24.26 32.55
CA ARG A 418 -20.86 -23.93 31.21
C ARG A 418 -21.85 -23.13 30.37
N LYS A 419 -23.13 -23.49 30.44
CA LYS A 419 -24.18 -22.79 29.69
C LYS A 419 -24.38 -21.38 30.24
N GLU A 420 -24.41 -21.21 31.56
CA GLU A 420 -24.49 -19.88 32.18
C GLU A 420 -23.27 -19.02 31.85
N TYR A 421 -22.07 -19.60 31.87
CA TYR A 421 -20.87 -18.87 31.46
C TYR A 421 -20.97 -18.38 30.01
N ILE A 422 -21.47 -19.20 29.09
CA ILE A 422 -21.71 -18.77 27.70
C ILE A 422 -22.76 -17.66 27.66
N GLN A 423 -23.84 -17.73 28.43
CA GLN A 423 -24.84 -16.67 28.49
C GLN A 423 -24.25 -15.35 29.02
N ILE A 424 -23.33 -15.42 29.98
CA ILE A 424 -22.57 -14.25 30.46
C ILE A 424 -21.65 -13.70 29.36
N LEU A 425 -20.96 -14.57 28.60
CA LEU A 425 -20.19 -14.13 27.43
C LEU A 425 -21.08 -13.45 26.38
N ARG A 426 -22.33 -13.91 26.19
CA ARG A 426 -23.30 -13.28 25.28
C ARG A 426 -23.70 -11.87 25.70
N LEU A 427 -23.49 -11.48 26.95
CA LEU A 427 -23.66 -10.09 27.37
C LEU A 427 -22.69 -9.16 26.61
N LEU A 428 -21.53 -9.65 26.18
CA LEU A 428 -20.58 -8.90 25.37
C LEU A 428 -21.09 -8.58 23.95
N GLU A 429 -22.21 -9.19 23.51
CA GLU A 429 -22.88 -8.82 22.25
C GLU A 429 -23.49 -7.41 22.33
N ASN A 430 -23.91 -6.96 23.53
CA ASN A 430 -24.65 -5.71 23.73
C ASN A 430 -24.01 -4.76 24.75
N PHE A 431 -23.10 -5.26 25.58
CA PHE A 431 -22.44 -4.49 26.64
C PHE A 431 -20.92 -4.51 26.43
N SER A 432 -20.26 -3.41 26.83
CA SER A 432 -18.80 -3.34 26.75
C SER A 432 -18.12 -4.32 27.71
N LEU A 433 -16.92 -4.77 27.36
CA LEU A 433 -16.11 -5.67 28.20
C LEU A 433 -15.92 -5.14 29.62
N ALA A 434 -15.69 -3.83 29.77
CA ALA A 434 -15.50 -3.18 31.07
C ALA A 434 -16.76 -3.25 31.95
N GLN A 435 -17.95 -3.04 31.37
CA GLN A 435 -19.22 -3.13 32.09
C GLN A 435 -19.48 -4.56 32.59
N VAL A 436 -19.24 -5.55 31.73
CA VAL A 436 -19.40 -6.97 32.10
C VAL A 436 -18.37 -7.37 33.16
N GLU A 437 -17.10 -6.97 33.01
CA GLU A 437 -16.04 -7.25 33.99
C GLU A 437 -16.38 -6.68 35.38
N GLN A 438 -16.82 -5.42 35.44
CA GLN A 438 -17.20 -4.78 36.70
C GLN A 438 -18.39 -5.50 37.37
N ALA A 439 -19.40 -5.87 36.58
CA ALA A 439 -20.55 -6.61 37.08
C ALA A 439 -20.16 -8.00 37.60
N ILE A 440 -19.24 -8.69 36.93
CA ILE A 440 -18.74 -9.99 37.43
C ILE A 440 -17.99 -9.81 38.76
N LYS A 441 -17.13 -8.78 38.89
CA LYS A 441 -16.43 -8.49 40.16
C LYS A 441 -17.41 -8.24 41.31
N GLN A 442 -18.47 -7.46 41.07
CA GLN A 442 -19.51 -7.18 42.06
C GLN A 442 -20.32 -8.45 42.40
N ALA A 443 -20.73 -9.21 41.39
CA ALA A 443 -21.44 -10.49 41.55
C ALA A 443 -20.64 -11.49 42.40
N MET A 444 -19.34 -11.60 42.16
CA MET A 444 -18.44 -12.44 42.96
C MET A 444 -18.32 -11.95 44.40
N GLY A 445 -18.27 -10.62 44.62
CA GLY A 445 -18.27 -10.03 45.96
C GLY A 445 -19.54 -10.31 46.75
N PHE A 446 -20.71 -10.32 46.09
CA PHE A 446 -22.00 -10.66 46.71
C PHE A 446 -22.28 -12.17 46.77
N GLY A 447 -21.44 -13.00 46.15
CA GLY A 447 -21.67 -14.44 46.05
C GLY A 447 -22.78 -14.86 45.07
N THR A 448 -23.37 -13.92 44.33
CA THR A 448 -24.46 -14.10 43.36
C THR A 448 -23.92 -14.17 41.93
N ILE A 449 -23.34 -15.30 41.56
CA ILE A 449 -22.56 -15.46 40.32
C ILE A 449 -23.36 -15.86 39.06
N GLY A 450 -24.68 -16.01 39.17
CA GLY A 450 -25.53 -16.45 38.06
C GLY A 450 -25.70 -15.38 36.97
N PHE A 451 -26.07 -15.81 35.77
CA PHE A 451 -26.31 -14.93 34.62
C PHE A 451 -27.27 -13.78 34.94
N ASP A 452 -28.42 -14.07 35.55
CA ASP A 452 -29.44 -13.05 35.85
C ASP A 452 -28.94 -11.99 36.83
N ALA A 453 -28.11 -12.39 37.82
CA ALA A 453 -27.53 -11.46 38.78
C ALA A 453 -26.52 -10.53 38.11
N ILE A 454 -25.65 -11.06 37.25
CA ILE A 454 -24.67 -10.26 36.50
C ILE A 454 -25.39 -9.32 35.52
N LYS A 455 -26.39 -9.81 34.78
CA LYS A 455 -27.20 -8.98 33.90
C LYS A 455 -27.91 -7.86 34.66
N HIS A 456 -28.48 -8.16 35.83
CA HIS A 456 -29.12 -7.17 36.68
C HIS A 456 -28.14 -6.10 37.17
N LEU A 457 -26.93 -6.48 37.60
CA LEU A 457 -25.88 -5.55 37.99
C LEU A 457 -25.49 -4.59 36.86
N ILE A 458 -25.35 -5.10 35.63
CA ILE A 458 -25.06 -4.27 34.45
C ILE A 458 -26.20 -3.26 34.22
N LEU A 459 -27.45 -3.73 34.22
CA LEU A 459 -28.62 -2.86 34.01
C LEU A 459 -28.74 -1.79 35.10
N CYS A 460 -28.59 -2.16 36.37
CA CYS A 460 -28.59 -1.22 37.49
C CYS A 460 -27.46 -0.18 37.37
N ALA A 461 -26.26 -0.58 36.97
CA ALA A 461 -25.15 0.34 36.76
C ALA A 461 -25.43 1.34 35.63
N ILE A 462 -26.05 0.89 34.53
CA ILE A 462 -26.46 1.76 33.42
C ILE A 462 -27.57 2.73 33.84
N GLU A 463 -28.55 2.25 34.61
CA GLU A 463 -29.66 3.05 35.15
C GLU A 463 -29.24 3.96 36.32
N GLN A 464 -27.99 3.89 36.78
CA GLN A 464 -27.48 4.58 37.97
C GLN A 464 -28.31 4.29 39.23
N ARG A 465 -28.79 3.05 39.36
CA ARG A 465 -29.59 2.59 40.50
C ARG A 465 -28.79 1.60 41.35
N PRO A 466 -28.96 1.61 42.68
CA PRO A 466 -28.32 0.61 43.52
C PRO A 466 -28.95 -0.77 43.26
N ALA A 467 -28.10 -1.76 42.98
CA ALA A 467 -28.55 -3.14 42.81
C ALA A 467 -28.97 -3.72 44.16
N LYS A 468 -30.26 -4.01 44.33
CA LYS A 468 -30.80 -4.62 45.56
C LYS A 468 -30.66 -6.14 45.53
N LEU A 469 -29.42 -6.63 45.49
CA LEU A 469 -29.08 -8.06 45.47
C LEU A 469 -28.83 -8.66 46.86
N ASP A 470 -29.03 -7.89 47.92
CA ASP A 470 -28.94 -8.38 49.27
C ASP A 470 -30.20 -9.18 49.65
N LEU A 471 -30.07 -10.51 49.68
CA LEU A 471 -31.14 -11.42 50.10
C LEU A 471 -31.52 -11.23 51.58
N MET A 472 -30.68 -10.57 52.39
CA MET A 472 -30.97 -10.24 53.79
C MET A 472 -32.09 -9.19 53.93
N LEU A 473 -32.38 -8.43 52.88
CA LEU A 473 -33.44 -7.42 52.84
C LEU A 473 -34.84 -8.03 52.58
N TYR A 474 -34.93 -9.33 52.33
CA TYR A 474 -36.18 -10.04 52.01
C TYR A 474 -36.50 -11.10 53.07
N PRO A 475 -37.12 -10.69 54.21
CA PRO A 475 -37.34 -11.58 55.37
C PRO A 475 -38.29 -12.76 55.10
N TYR A 476 -39.03 -12.72 54.00
CA TYR A 476 -39.97 -13.76 53.58
C TYR A 476 -39.34 -14.86 52.70
N LEU A 477 -38.09 -14.69 52.24
CA LEU A 477 -37.39 -15.76 51.53
C LEU A 477 -36.91 -16.82 52.54
N PRO A 478 -37.14 -18.13 52.28
CA PRO A 478 -36.72 -19.18 53.18
C PRO A 478 -35.19 -19.17 53.31
N ARG A 479 -34.70 -18.91 54.54
CA ARG A 479 -33.28 -19.01 54.86
C ARG A 479 -32.87 -20.48 54.78
N ALA A 480 -32.07 -20.85 53.79
CA ALA A 480 -31.48 -22.18 53.73
C ALA A 480 -30.43 -22.31 54.85
N SER A 481 -30.82 -22.93 55.97
CA SER A 481 -29.87 -23.38 56.99
C SER A 481 -29.20 -24.66 56.50
N VAL A 482 -28.03 -24.52 55.88
CA VAL A 482 -27.17 -25.67 55.62
C VAL A 482 -26.44 -25.97 56.92
N LYS A 483 -26.88 -27.01 57.64
CA LYS A 483 -26.15 -27.50 58.80
C LYS A 483 -24.74 -27.88 58.34
N SER A 484 -23.71 -27.37 59.03
CA SER A 484 -22.34 -27.85 58.86
C SER A 484 -22.37 -29.37 59.07
N THR A 485 -21.84 -30.12 58.10
CA THR A 485 -21.83 -31.57 58.14
C THR A 485 -21.02 -32.01 59.36
N GLU A 486 -21.67 -32.54 60.39
CA GLU A 486 -20.97 -33.16 61.50
C GLU A 486 -20.40 -34.51 61.04
N PRO A 487 -19.08 -34.74 61.09
CA PRO A 487 -18.48 -36.00 60.65
C PRO A 487 -19.04 -37.22 61.41
N ARG A 488 -19.54 -37.01 62.63
CA ARG A 488 -20.18 -38.05 63.45
C ARG A 488 -21.49 -38.56 62.85
N SER A 489 -22.21 -37.77 62.05
CA SER A 489 -23.44 -38.21 61.38
C SER A 489 -23.18 -39.26 60.28
N TYR A 490 -21.94 -39.42 59.82
CA TYR A 490 -21.57 -40.54 58.94
C TYR A 490 -21.29 -41.84 59.70
N LEU A 491 -20.93 -41.78 60.99
CA LEU A 491 -20.70 -42.98 61.81
C LEU A 491 -21.99 -43.77 62.08
N SER A 492 -23.15 -43.12 62.14
CA SER A 492 -24.44 -43.80 62.26
C SER A 492 -24.82 -44.61 61.02
N LEU A 493 -24.29 -44.27 59.84
CA LEU A 493 -24.48 -45.06 58.61
C LEU A 493 -23.62 -46.34 58.60
N LEU A 494 -22.52 -46.37 59.36
CA LEU A 494 -21.66 -47.55 59.52
C LEU A 494 -22.17 -48.52 60.61
N GLN A 495 -22.98 -48.06 61.56
CA GLN A 495 -23.55 -48.91 62.61
C GLN A 495 -24.73 -49.78 62.14
N GLY A 496 -25.38 -49.42 61.02
CA GLY A 496 -26.45 -50.23 60.43
C GLY A 496 -26.00 -51.55 59.79
N PHE A 497 -24.69 -51.81 59.69
CA PHE A 497 -24.13 -53.02 59.06
C PHE A 497 -23.76 -54.14 60.04
N LYS A 498 -24.01 -54.00 61.36
CA LYS A 498 -23.56 -54.97 62.38
C LYS A 498 -24.66 -55.75 63.12
N SER A 499 -25.90 -55.80 62.62
CA SER A 499 -27.00 -56.51 63.32
C SER A 499 -27.80 -57.48 62.43
N SER A 500 -27.13 -58.36 61.68
CA SER A 500 -27.79 -59.50 61.04
C SER A 500 -26.80 -60.62 60.73
N GLN A 501 -26.38 -61.37 61.75
CA GLN A 501 -26.00 -62.79 61.64
C GLN A 501 -25.65 -63.38 63.02
N SER A 502 -26.66 -63.89 63.72
CA SER A 502 -26.49 -64.95 64.73
C SER A 502 -27.86 -65.44 65.22
N THR A 503 -28.42 -66.45 64.55
CA THR A 503 -29.33 -67.38 65.22
C THR A 503 -29.09 -68.77 64.65
N GLU A 504 -28.61 -69.63 65.53
CA GLU A 504 -28.28 -71.03 65.32
C GLU A 504 -29.51 -71.86 64.94
N VAL A 505 -29.27 -72.84 64.07
CA VAL A 505 -30.19 -73.95 63.77
C VAL A 505 -29.80 -75.13 64.66
N ARG A 506 -30.73 -75.66 65.46
CA ARG A 506 -30.67 -77.04 66.01
C ARG A 506 -32.05 -77.71 65.99
N TYR A 507 -32.09 -78.76 65.17
CA TYR A 507 -32.82 -80.03 65.19
C TYR A 507 -34.05 -80.23 66.08
N ASP A 508 -35.15 -80.65 65.43
CA ASP A 508 -35.80 -81.93 65.70
C ASP A 508 -35.74 -82.80 64.43
#